data_AF-A0A431LMT3-F1
#
_entry.id   AF-A0A431LMT3-F1
#
_cell.length_a   1.000
_cell.length_b   1.000
_cell.length_c   1.000
_cell.angle_alpha   90.00
_cell.angle_beta   90.00
_cell.angle_gamma   90.00
#
_symmetry.space_group_name_H-M   'P 1'
#
loop_
_entity.id
_entity.type
_entity.pdbx_description
1 polymer ?
#
loop_
_entity_poly.entity_id
_entity_poly.type
_entity_poly.pdbx_seq_one_letter_code
_entity_poly.pdbx_strand_id
1 'polypeptide(L)'
;MSNFLRNGILNGFAKSNSMDTALLHIENFGPDLTKFWVRSLGFSNEFTHIKTLEQLSAAERLFAALLRDDCAAAQAIFAGKDDLKTVCEALAELVRIESLACIIYERLVKLGLLQEFQRSNEPSIAEALDSIRRMSMVNASNHYQLEQKFSRVLSVTSDFRDHALWVKGAHLSRTVYEPAYFRHFGDLDVIVEPSQLEPFVESLRSAGFTSFHSPAYCNQLGVGPVNRPFDVIRVPLPGWIPTGAITMNRQSDGGLVDIKVGPFERGVQAIEFDRMFAEAEKAACLGTSYLGPSRPDHLVIMVCNFAKNRFKTWRTLLDIHMLTMSLNQTPGSWQRFVAICKTESVSVAAWVSLRIAADRLHTPIPDSVLRELAPRESVFTTLFSFTIEPAFVWNSTSLPMMLLNASVSADRKRKFDLLSRSILPSAEFLSAYYGKGQSGSSVSDDAASLNSRDPMRLIDYLRYLLMHWYVLLLPAGFVRRTLGQQWWSTKPGF
;
A
#
# COMPACT_ATOMS: atom_id res chain seq x y z
N MET A 1 40.23 5.17 17.52
CA MET A 1 38.91 4.67 17.11
C MET A 1 37.95 4.38 18.28
N SER A 2 38.40 4.17 19.53
CA SER A 2 37.51 3.84 20.67
C SER A 2 36.82 5.02 21.37
N ASN A 3 37.27 6.26 21.18
CA ASN A 3 36.65 7.45 21.79
C ASN A 3 35.54 8.11 20.95
N PHE A 4 35.46 7.81 19.66
CA PHE A 4 34.44 8.40 18.76
C PHE A 4 33.09 7.67 18.88
N LEU A 5 33.10 6.37 19.16
CA LEU A 5 31.89 5.57 19.36
C LEU A 5 31.24 5.77 20.74
N ARG A 6 31.99 6.22 21.75
CA ARG A 6 31.45 6.45 23.11
C ARG A 6 30.73 7.79 23.25
N ASN A 7 31.14 8.82 22.50
CA ASN A 7 30.62 10.18 22.69
C ASN A 7 29.52 10.59 21.69
N GLY A 8 29.36 9.89 20.57
CA GLY A 8 28.35 10.23 19.56
C GLY A 8 26.94 9.69 19.86
N ILE A 9 26.84 8.54 20.54
CA ILE A 9 25.55 7.87 20.79
C ILE A 9 24.96 8.28 22.15
N LEU A 10 25.78 8.61 23.15
CA LEU A 10 25.28 8.94 24.49
C LEU A 10 24.88 10.41 24.65
N ASN A 11 25.48 11.35 23.89
CA ASN A 11 25.12 12.77 24.00
C ASN A 11 23.84 13.16 23.24
N GLY A 12 23.35 12.30 22.33
CA GLY A 12 22.08 12.50 21.64
C GLY A 12 20.85 12.11 22.46
N PHE A 13 21.02 11.25 23.47
CA PHE A 13 19.92 10.75 24.32
C PHE A 13 19.85 11.41 25.70
N ALA A 14 20.93 12.04 26.17
CA ALA A 14 21.00 12.60 27.52
C ALA A 14 20.36 13.99 27.71
N LYS A 15 19.66 14.55 26.70
CA LYS A 15 19.02 15.89 26.78
C LYS A 15 17.50 15.91 26.68
N SER A 16 16.82 14.76 26.64
CA SER A 16 15.35 14.75 26.71
C SER A 16 14.85 14.03 27.97
N ASN A 17 14.62 14.80 29.04
CA ASN A 17 13.79 14.40 30.19
C ASN A 17 12.31 14.17 29.81
N SER A 18 11.99 13.92 28.53
CA SER A 18 10.64 13.77 28.01
C SER A 18 10.23 12.33 27.76
N MET A 19 11.13 11.35 27.90
CA MET A 19 10.78 9.95 27.59
C MET A 19 9.99 9.30 28.73
N ASP A 20 10.36 9.56 29.99
CA ASP A 20 9.62 9.05 31.15
C ASP A 20 8.27 9.77 31.33
N THR A 21 8.18 11.08 31.02
CA THR A 21 6.91 11.82 31.00
C THR A 21 6.02 11.44 29.82
N ALA A 22 6.61 11.02 28.69
CA ALA A 22 5.86 10.48 27.56
C ALA A 22 5.35 9.06 27.82
N LEU A 23 6.05 8.26 28.64
CA LEU A 23 5.63 6.91 29.04
C LEU A 23 4.57 6.94 30.17
N LEU A 24 4.69 7.85 31.15
CA LEU A 24 3.74 8.01 32.26
C LEU A 24 2.38 8.62 31.84
N HIS A 25 2.28 9.23 30.67
CA HIS A 25 0.99 9.69 30.12
C HIS A 25 0.23 8.62 29.31
N ILE A 26 0.80 7.42 29.10
CA ILE A 26 0.22 6.39 28.23
C ILE A 26 -0.94 5.63 28.91
N GLU A 27 -0.98 5.59 30.24
CA GLU A 27 -1.89 4.69 30.98
C GLU A 27 -3.35 5.17 31.08
N ASN A 28 -3.71 6.34 30.53
CA ASN A 28 -5.08 6.90 30.64
C ASN A 28 -5.70 7.37 29.31
N PHE A 29 -5.22 6.88 28.17
CA PHE A 29 -5.90 7.14 26.90
C PHE A 29 -7.06 6.16 26.71
N GLY A 30 -8.28 6.65 26.85
CA GLY A 30 -9.45 6.00 26.23
C GLY A 30 -9.26 5.86 24.71
N PRO A 31 -10.24 5.32 23.97
CA PRO A 31 -10.19 5.13 22.51
C PRO A 31 -10.25 6.46 21.73
N ASP A 32 -9.39 7.41 22.09
CA ASP A 32 -9.21 8.71 21.47
C ASP A 32 -8.43 8.55 20.16
N LEU A 33 -9.16 8.70 19.05
CA LEU A 33 -8.62 8.64 17.69
C LEU A 33 -7.64 9.79 17.38
N THR A 34 -7.48 10.77 18.26
CA THR A 34 -6.70 11.96 17.94
C THR A 34 -5.20 11.76 18.09
N LYS A 35 -4.71 10.67 18.69
CA LYS A 35 -3.29 10.45 18.96
C LYS A 35 -2.79 9.17 18.31
N PHE A 36 -2.18 9.28 17.14
CA PHE A 36 -1.46 8.17 16.52
C PHE A 36 -0.02 8.56 16.26
N TRP A 37 0.87 7.60 16.50
CA TRP A 37 2.26 7.74 16.10
C TRP A 37 2.40 7.32 14.65
N VAL A 38 2.92 8.23 13.83
CA VAL A 38 3.18 7.98 12.41
C VAL A 38 4.48 8.67 12.08
N ARG A 39 5.56 7.92 11.85
CA ARG A 39 6.86 8.53 11.61
C ARG A 39 6.79 9.41 10.35
N SER A 40 7.30 10.63 10.47
CA SER A 40 7.37 11.55 9.34
C SER A 40 8.43 11.11 8.34
N LEU A 41 8.50 11.79 7.21
CA LEU A 41 9.65 11.65 6.31
C LEU A 41 10.89 12.16 7.06
N GLY A 42 11.66 11.25 7.67
CA GLY A 42 12.90 11.59 8.39
C GLY A 42 13.28 10.64 9.54
N PHE A 43 14.35 11.01 10.24
CA PHE A 43 14.73 10.42 11.53
C PHE A 43 13.80 10.83 12.69
N SER A 44 12.87 11.78 12.49
CA SER A 44 11.93 12.23 13.51
C SER A 44 10.65 11.38 13.53
N ASN A 45 10.30 10.91 14.72
CA ASN A 45 8.93 10.49 14.99
C ASN A 45 8.08 11.75 15.07
N GLU A 46 7.16 11.97 14.13
CA GLU A 46 6.12 12.98 14.30
C GLU A 46 4.84 12.32 14.78
N PHE A 47 4.09 13.03 15.61
CA PHE A 47 2.72 12.66 15.91
C PHE A 47 1.87 13.11 14.72
N THR A 48 1.31 12.17 13.96
CA THR A 48 0.26 12.53 13.01
C THR A 48 -1.07 12.40 13.74
N HIS A 49 -1.62 13.54 14.13
CA HIS A 49 -2.97 13.62 14.63
C HIS A 49 -3.94 13.32 13.49
N ILE A 50 -4.75 12.27 13.65
CA ILE A 50 -5.86 12.03 12.74
C ILE A 50 -6.95 13.02 13.11
N LYS A 51 -7.11 14.04 12.27
CA LYS A 51 -8.13 15.07 12.45
C LYS A 51 -9.52 14.45 12.37
N THR A 52 -10.38 14.75 13.34
CA THR A 52 -11.82 14.53 13.24
C THR A 52 -12.42 15.45 12.18
N LEU A 53 -13.62 15.14 11.68
CA LEU A 53 -14.33 15.98 10.69
C LEU A 53 -14.40 17.45 11.13
N GLU A 54 -14.62 17.72 12.41
CA GLU A 54 -14.70 19.07 12.98
C GLU A 54 -13.35 19.82 12.96
N GLN A 55 -12.24 19.08 13.01
CA GLN A 55 -10.87 19.63 12.98
C GLN A 55 -10.34 19.81 11.55
N LEU A 56 -11.08 19.35 10.54
CA LEU A 56 -10.73 19.52 9.13
C LEU A 56 -10.98 20.97 8.68
N SER A 57 -10.24 21.39 7.65
CA SER A 57 -10.49 22.69 7.01
C SER A 57 -11.91 22.77 6.43
N ALA A 58 -12.42 23.99 6.22
CA ALA A 58 -13.73 24.18 5.58
C ALA A 58 -13.81 23.51 4.19
N ALA A 59 -12.72 23.52 3.41
CA ALA A 59 -12.64 22.82 2.13
C ALA A 59 -12.74 21.29 2.27
N GLU A 60 -12.03 20.71 3.23
CA GLU A 60 -12.12 19.26 3.51
C GLU A 60 -13.49 18.85 4.07
N ARG A 61 -14.12 19.69 4.91
CA ARG A 61 -15.49 19.47 5.40
C ARG A 61 -16.50 19.56 4.25
N LEU A 62 -16.32 20.50 3.33
CA LEU A 62 -17.15 20.59 2.12
C LEU A 62 -16.95 19.36 1.23
N PHE A 63 -15.70 18.95 1.02
CA PHE A 63 -15.38 17.74 0.27
C PHE A 63 -16.06 16.50 0.88
N ALA A 64 -16.00 16.34 2.21
CA ALA A 64 -16.70 15.28 2.93
C ALA A 64 -18.22 15.38 2.77
N ALA A 65 -18.82 16.58 2.86
CA ALA A 65 -20.26 16.77 2.63
C ALA A 65 -20.68 16.36 1.22
N LEU A 66 -19.91 16.74 0.20
CA LEU A 66 -20.18 16.35 -1.19
C LEU A 66 -20.11 14.82 -1.38
N LEU A 67 -19.09 14.16 -0.82
CA LEU A 67 -18.97 12.71 -0.89
C LEU A 67 -20.08 11.96 -0.12
N ARG A 68 -20.68 12.58 0.89
CA ARG A 68 -21.80 12.04 1.67
C ARG A 68 -23.18 12.28 1.05
N ASP A 69 -23.26 13.02 -0.07
CA ASP A 69 -24.53 13.56 -0.57
C ASP A 69 -25.26 14.47 0.45
N ASP A 70 -24.53 15.11 1.37
CA ASP A 70 -25.10 15.91 2.46
C ASP A 70 -25.27 17.39 2.04
N CYS A 71 -26.43 17.68 1.44
CA CYS A 71 -26.78 19.03 0.98
C CYS A 71 -26.74 20.07 2.10
N ALA A 72 -27.29 19.74 3.27
CA ALA A 72 -27.41 20.68 4.38
C ALA A 72 -26.04 21.07 4.93
N ALA A 73 -25.15 20.10 5.13
CA ALA A 73 -23.79 20.38 5.57
C ALA A 73 -23.01 21.18 4.52
N ALA A 74 -23.16 20.87 3.23
CA ALA A 74 -22.52 21.63 2.17
C ALA A 74 -23.02 23.08 2.15
N GLN A 75 -24.33 23.30 2.15
CA GLN A 75 -24.95 24.64 2.18
C GLN A 75 -24.54 25.44 3.42
N ALA A 76 -24.44 24.80 4.60
CA ALA A 76 -23.98 25.46 5.81
C ALA A 76 -22.55 25.98 5.71
N ILE A 77 -21.67 25.30 4.97
CA ILE A 77 -20.30 25.77 4.72
C ILE A 77 -20.31 26.96 3.75
N PHE A 78 -21.16 26.92 2.71
CA PHE A 78 -21.34 28.05 1.79
C PHE A 78 -21.89 29.30 2.48
N ALA A 79 -22.82 29.13 3.44
CA ALA A 79 -23.41 30.21 4.22
C ALA A 79 -22.52 30.68 5.38
N GLY A 80 -21.41 29.98 5.64
CA GLY A 80 -20.49 30.26 6.74
C GLY A 80 -19.76 31.59 6.57
N LYS A 81 -19.06 32.00 7.64
CA LYS A 81 -18.19 33.19 7.64
C LYS A 81 -16.79 32.94 7.05
N ASP A 82 -16.53 31.72 6.61
CA ASP A 82 -15.24 31.34 6.02
C ASP A 82 -15.09 32.06 4.66
N ASP A 83 -13.84 32.36 4.29
CA ASP A 83 -13.54 32.95 2.98
C ASP A 83 -13.86 31.94 1.87
N LEU A 84 -15.03 32.08 1.26
CA LEU A 84 -15.56 31.15 0.27
C LEU A 84 -14.62 31.00 -0.93
N LYS A 85 -13.87 32.05 -1.29
CA LYS A 85 -12.83 31.97 -2.31
C LYS A 85 -11.77 30.93 -1.95
N THR A 86 -11.16 31.09 -0.77
CA THR A 86 -10.14 30.17 -0.26
C THR A 86 -10.67 28.73 -0.17
N VAL A 87 -11.93 28.56 0.25
CA VAL A 87 -12.57 27.24 0.33
C VAL A 87 -12.69 26.59 -1.06
N CYS A 88 -13.15 27.33 -2.07
CA CYS A 88 -13.34 26.84 -3.43
C CYS A 88 -12.00 26.52 -4.13
N GLU A 89 -10.98 27.35 -3.95
CA GLU A 89 -9.63 27.11 -4.49
C GLU A 89 -9.02 25.84 -3.86
N ALA A 90 -9.09 25.69 -2.54
CA ALA A 90 -8.62 24.50 -1.84
C ALA A 90 -9.43 23.25 -2.23
N LEU A 91 -10.74 23.38 -2.47
CA LEU A 91 -11.57 22.28 -2.96
C LEU A 91 -11.10 21.79 -4.35
N ALA A 92 -10.84 22.71 -5.29
CA ALA A 92 -10.35 22.36 -6.61
C ALA A 92 -9.00 21.63 -6.54
N GLU A 93 -8.11 22.06 -5.65
CA GLU A 93 -6.82 21.40 -5.42
C GLU A 93 -6.98 20.00 -4.81
N LEU A 94 -7.84 19.83 -3.80
CA LEU A 94 -8.15 18.53 -3.21
C LEU A 94 -8.72 17.57 -4.27
N VAL A 95 -9.67 18.04 -5.09
CA VAL A 95 -10.24 17.29 -6.20
C VAL A 95 -9.16 16.79 -7.16
N ARG A 96 -8.20 17.65 -7.50
CA ARG A 96 -7.08 17.34 -8.39
C ARG A 96 -6.18 16.26 -7.81
N ILE A 97 -5.71 16.46 -6.57
CA ILE A 97 -4.79 15.55 -5.89
C ILE A 97 -5.42 14.16 -5.72
N GLU A 98 -6.70 14.11 -5.34
CA GLU A 98 -7.40 12.86 -5.05
C GLU A 98 -7.99 12.19 -6.30
N SER A 99 -7.95 12.86 -7.46
CA SER A 99 -8.54 12.39 -8.71
C SER A 99 -10.04 12.06 -8.61
N LEU A 100 -10.78 12.81 -7.79
CA LEU A 100 -12.22 12.61 -7.52
C LEU A 100 -13.12 13.61 -8.26
N ALA A 101 -12.64 14.21 -9.34
CA ALA A 101 -13.36 15.28 -10.05
C ALA A 101 -14.74 14.87 -10.58
N CYS A 102 -14.88 13.65 -11.11
CA CYS A 102 -16.16 13.19 -11.68
C CYS A 102 -17.26 13.14 -10.63
N ILE A 103 -17.01 12.45 -9.50
CA ILE A 103 -18.01 12.32 -8.44
C ILE A 103 -18.27 13.68 -7.78
N ILE A 104 -17.24 14.48 -7.51
CA ILE A 104 -17.44 15.80 -6.88
C ILE A 104 -18.23 16.75 -7.78
N TYR A 105 -17.95 16.78 -9.09
CA TYR A 105 -18.72 17.60 -10.02
C TYR A 105 -20.18 17.15 -10.11
N GLU A 106 -20.43 15.84 -10.17
CA GLU A 106 -21.80 15.33 -10.16
C GLU A 106 -22.54 15.72 -8.88
N ARG A 107 -21.89 15.64 -7.71
CA ARG A 107 -22.50 16.01 -6.43
C ARG A 107 -22.80 17.51 -6.35
N LEU A 108 -21.93 18.36 -6.90
CA LEU A 108 -22.21 19.80 -7.02
C LEU A 108 -23.47 20.08 -7.86
N VAL A 109 -23.67 19.33 -8.96
CA VAL A 109 -24.88 19.43 -9.80
C VAL A 109 -26.10 18.94 -9.02
N LYS A 110 -26.03 17.72 -8.48
CA LYS A 110 -27.14 17.03 -7.81
C LYS A 110 -27.66 17.79 -6.60
N LEU A 111 -26.76 18.40 -5.83
CA LEU A 111 -27.12 19.18 -4.63
C LEU A 111 -27.50 20.63 -4.95
N GLY A 112 -27.57 21.02 -6.23
CA GLY A 112 -27.96 22.38 -6.66
C GLY A 112 -26.93 23.46 -6.33
N LEU A 113 -25.72 23.09 -5.93
CA LEU A 113 -24.70 24.02 -5.46
C LEU A 113 -24.07 24.81 -6.62
N LEU A 114 -24.14 24.32 -7.85
CA LEU A 114 -23.64 25.06 -9.02
C LEU A 114 -24.22 26.48 -9.14
N GLN A 115 -25.50 26.65 -8.81
CA GLN A 115 -26.15 27.96 -8.85
C GLN A 115 -25.56 28.91 -7.80
N GLU A 116 -25.22 28.39 -6.62
CA GLU A 116 -24.59 29.19 -5.56
C GLU A 116 -23.17 29.65 -5.97
N PHE A 117 -22.39 28.77 -6.61
CA PHE A 117 -21.10 29.17 -7.21
C PHE A 117 -21.27 30.25 -8.27
N GLN A 118 -22.28 30.14 -9.14
CA GLN A 118 -22.52 31.08 -10.24
C GLN A 118 -23.08 32.43 -9.77
N ARG A 119 -23.80 32.48 -8.65
CA ARG A 119 -24.27 33.73 -8.04
C ARG A 119 -23.15 34.52 -7.39
N SER A 120 -22.04 33.86 -7.05
CA SER A 120 -20.85 34.55 -6.63
C SER A 120 -20.28 35.35 -7.81
N ASN A 121 -20.26 36.67 -7.70
CA ASN A 121 -19.62 37.54 -8.70
C ASN A 121 -18.09 37.48 -8.62
N GLU A 122 -17.51 36.59 -7.80
CA GLU A 122 -16.07 36.42 -7.62
C GLU A 122 -15.43 35.56 -8.72
N PRO A 123 -14.53 36.11 -9.56
CA PRO A 123 -13.92 35.38 -10.68
C PRO A 123 -13.21 34.09 -10.27
N SER A 124 -12.51 34.10 -9.14
CA SER A 124 -11.77 32.94 -8.60
C SER A 124 -12.67 31.73 -8.29
N ILE A 125 -13.90 31.95 -7.84
CA ILE A 125 -14.87 30.89 -7.57
C ILE A 125 -15.34 30.26 -8.88
N ALA A 126 -15.58 31.08 -9.90
CA ALA A 126 -15.92 30.60 -11.25
C ALA A 126 -14.76 29.80 -11.87
N GLU A 127 -13.51 30.25 -11.71
CA GLU A 127 -12.31 29.54 -12.15
C GLU A 127 -12.13 28.19 -11.46
N ALA A 128 -12.35 28.13 -10.13
CA ALA A 128 -12.29 26.88 -9.38
C ALA A 128 -13.34 25.87 -9.88
N LEU A 129 -14.58 26.32 -10.10
CA LEU A 129 -15.64 25.47 -10.64
C LEU A 129 -15.32 24.99 -12.07
N ASP A 130 -14.84 25.88 -12.94
CA ASP A 130 -14.43 25.51 -14.30
C ASP A 130 -13.27 24.50 -14.29
N SER A 131 -12.32 24.65 -13.37
CA SER A 131 -11.23 23.69 -13.14
C SER A 131 -11.78 22.30 -12.77
N ILE A 132 -12.70 22.22 -11.79
CA ILE A 132 -13.35 20.95 -11.39
C ILE A 132 -14.10 20.32 -12.56
N ARG A 133 -14.85 21.12 -13.32
CA ARG A 133 -15.57 20.66 -14.52
C ARG A 133 -14.63 20.09 -15.58
N ARG A 134 -13.55 20.80 -15.92
CA ARG A 134 -12.54 20.34 -16.88
C ARG A 134 -11.86 19.06 -16.42
N MET A 135 -11.48 18.97 -15.14
CA MET A 135 -10.89 17.76 -14.57
C MET A 135 -11.88 16.58 -14.61
N SER A 136 -13.17 16.81 -14.37
CA SER A 136 -14.21 15.77 -14.48
C SER A 136 -14.29 15.20 -15.90
N MET A 137 -14.29 16.06 -16.92
CA MET A 137 -14.28 15.64 -18.33
C MET A 137 -13.01 14.87 -18.70
N VAL A 138 -11.84 15.36 -18.27
CA VAL A 138 -10.56 14.69 -18.49
C VAL A 138 -10.53 13.32 -17.80
N ASN A 139 -10.96 13.22 -16.54
CA ASN A 139 -10.98 11.96 -15.80
C ASN A 139 -11.93 10.94 -16.43
N ALA A 140 -13.11 11.36 -16.89
CA ALA A 140 -14.06 10.49 -17.58
C ALA A 140 -13.49 9.98 -18.91
N SER A 141 -12.87 10.85 -19.70
CA SER A 141 -12.19 10.48 -20.95
C SER A 141 -11.02 9.52 -20.68
N ASN A 142 -10.18 9.83 -19.69
CA ASN A 142 -9.05 8.99 -19.31
C ASN A 142 -9.52 7.63 -18.80
N HIS A 143 -10.61 7.58 -18.03
CA HIS A 143 -11.21 6.32 -17.59
C HIS A 143 -11.58 5.45 -18.79
N TYR A 144 -12.27 5.98 -19.80
CA TYR A 144 -12.57 5.22 -21.02
C TYR A 144 -11.32 4.69 -21.73
N GLN A 145 -10.25 5.49 -21.83
CA GLN A 145 -8.99 5.03 -22.40
C GLN A 145 -8.36 3.89 -21.57
N LEU A 146 -8.47 3.98 -20.25
CA LEU A 146 -7.99 2.94 -19.33
C LEU A 146 -8.83 1.66 -19.40
N GLU A 147 -10.14 1.76 -19.62
CA GLU A 147 -11.01 0.60 -19.88
C GLU A 147 -10.52 -0.19 -21.11
N GLN A 148 -10.21 0.53 -22.20
CA GLN A 148 -9.69 -0.08 -23.43
C GLN A 148 -8.32 -0.74 -23.20
N LYS A 149 -7.44 -0.08 -22.44
CA LYS A 149 -6.15 -0.64 -22.04
C LYS A 149 -6.33 -1.88 -21.18
N PHE A 150 -7.22 -1.83 -20.20
CA PHE A 150 -7.47 -2.96 -19.32
C PHE A 150 -8.02 -4.16 -20.08
N SER A 151 -8.99 -3.95 -20.98
CA SER A 151 -9.50 -5.01 -21.87
C SER A 151 -8.40 -5.67 -22.71
N ARG A 152 -7.46 -4.88 -23.24
CA ARG A 152 -6.29 -5.39 -23.97
C ARG A 152 -5.37 -6.23 -23.07
N VAL A 153 -5.09 -5.75 -21.86
CA VAL A 153 -4.27 -6.49 -20.89
C VAL A 153 -4.94 -7.80 -20.50
N LEU A 154 -6.26 -7.80 -20.29
CA LEU A 154 -7.04 -9.02 -20.04
C LEU A 154 -6.96 -10.00 -21.22
N SER A 155 -6.99 -9.50 -22.47
CA SER A 155 -6.82 -10.35 -23.65
C SER A 155 -5.44 -11.01 -23.68
N VAL A 156 -4.38 -10.25 -23.39
CA VAL A 156 -2.99 -10.76 -23.36
C VAL A 156 -2.79 -11.77 -22.23
N THR A 157 -3.44 -11.54 -21.09
CA THR A 157 -3.27 -12.37 -19.87
C THR A 157 -4.40 -13.39 -19.69
N SER A 158 -5.13 -13.72 -20.76
CA SER A 158 -6.33 -14.55 -20.71
C SER A 158 -6.07 -15.99 -20.22
N ASP A 159 -4.88 -16.53 -20.49
CA ASP A 159 -4.42 -17.84 -20.00
C ASP A 159 -4.25 -17.88 -18.47
N PHE A 160 -4.18 -16.72 -17.81
CA PHE A 160 -3.97 -16.58 -16.37
C PHE A 160 -5.23 -16.12 -15.63
N ARG A 161 -6.40 -16.11 -16.27
CA ARG A 161 -7.64 -15.55 -15.70
C ARG A 161 -8.05 -16.16 -14.35
N ASP A 162 -7.69 -17.42 -14.12
CA ASP A 162 -8.01 -18.18 -12.91
C ASP A 162 -6.89 -18.07 -11.84
N HIS A 163 -5.77 -17.44 -12.19
CA HIS A 163 -4.57 -17.27 -11.36
C HIS A 163 -4.17 -15.80 -11.17
N ALA A 164 -5.04 -14.87 -11.55
CA ALA A 164 -4.82 -13.43 -11.45
C ALA A 164 -6.06 -12.72 -10.91
N LEU A 165 -5.89 -12.00 -9.80
CA LEU A 165 -6.93 -11.15 -9.19
C LEU A 165 -6.64 -9.69 -9.48
N TRP A 166 -7.51 -9.05 -10.24
CA TRP A 166 -7.45 -7.61 -10.48
C TRP A 166 -8.03 -6.88 -9.28
N VAL A 167 -7.29 -5.91 -8.76
CA VAL A 167 -7.62 -5.25 -7.48
C VAL A 167 -7.68 -3.73 -7.63
N LYS A 168 -8.00 -3.06 -6.51
CA LYS A 168 -8.06 -1.59 -6.39
C LYS A 168 -8.88 -0.95 -7.51
N GLY A 169 -8.40 0.15 -8.10
CA GLY A 169 -9.19 1.05 -8.93
C GLY A 169 -9.88 0.37 -10.11
N ALA A 170 -9.16 -0.51 -10.83
CA ALA A 170 -9.70 -1.22 -11.99
C ALA A 170 -10.87 -2.14 -11.63
N HIS A 171 -10.79 -2.84 -10.49
CA HIS A 171 -11.89 -3.70 -10.05
C HIS A 171 -13.00 -2.91 -9.35
N LEU A 172 -12.65 -1.99 -8.43
CA LEU A 172 -13.61 -1.19 -7.68
C LEU A 172 -14.53 -0.39 -8.58
N SER A 173 -13.99 0.21 -9.64
CA SER A 173 -14.77 1.03 -10.56
C SER A 173 -15.95 0.27 -11.16
N ARG A 174 -15.88 -1.06 -11.26
CA ARG A 174 -16.94 -1.90 -11.85
C ARG A 174 -17.84 -2.56 -10.82
N THR A 175 -17.38 -2.69 -9.58
CA THR A 175 -18.09 -3.51 -8.57
C THR A 175 -18.81 -2.70 -7.52
N VAL A 176 -18.34 -1.49 -7.22
CA VAL A 176 -18.94 -0.65 -6.16
C VAL A 176 -19.20 0.79 -6.59
N TYR A 177 -18.78 1.21 -7.79
CA TYR A 177 -19.07 2.53 -8.33
C TYR A 177 -20.07 2.45 -9.46
N GLU A 178 -21.08 3.32 -9.43
CA GLU A 178 -22.05 3.50 -10.49
C GLU A 178 -22.27 5.01 -10.72
N PRO A 179 -21.94 5.55 -11.91
CA PRO A 179 -21.22 4.91 -13.02
C PRO A 179 -19.73 4.66 -12.74
N ALA A 180 -19.14 3.73 -13.48
CA ALA A 180 -17.76 3.28 -13.25
C ALA A 180 -16.69 4.38 -13.30
N TYR A 181 -16.89 5.40 -14.14
CA TYR A 181 -15.94 6.50 -14.29
C TYR A 181 -15.84 7.41 -13.05
N PHE A 182 -16.71 7.25 -12.05
CA PHE A 182 -16.54 7.91 -10.76
C PHE A 182 -15.27 7.49 -10.02
N ARG A 183 -14.75 6.29 -10.33
CA ARG A 183 -13.47 5.82 -9.80
C ARG A 183 -12.40 5.83 -10.88
N HIS A 184 -11.79 7.00 -11.07
CA HIS A 184 -10.59 7.11 -11.90
C HIS A 184 -9.42 6.34 -11.26
N PHE A 185 -8.60 5.66 -12.06
CA PHE A 185 -7.39 4.93 -11.65
C PHE A 185 -6.25 5.23 -12.63
N GLY A 186 -4.99 5.16 -12.19
CA GLY A 186 -3.84 5.51 -13.03
C GLY A 186 -3.08 4.30 -13.58
N ASP A 187 -3.19 3.19 -12.85
CA ASP A 187 -2.46 1.93 -13.00
C ASP A 187 -3.43 0.75 -12.91
N LEU A 188 -2.97 -0.42 -13.36
CA LEU A 188 -3.68 -1.68 -13.27
C LEU A 188 -2.99 -2.57 -12.24
N ASP A 189 -3.51 -2.63 -11.02
CA ASP A 189 -3.01 -3.53 -9.98
C ASP A 189 -3.56 -4.95 -10.20
N VAL A 190 -2.66 -5.94 -10.20
CA VAL A 190 -3.02 -7.36 -10.27
C VAL A 190 -2.24 -8.16 -9.22
N ILE A 191 -2.90 -9.09 -8.55
CA ILE A 191 -2.26 -10.10 -7.69
C ILE A 191 -2.19 -11.39 -8.51
N VAL A 192 -0.99 -11.95 -8.64
CA VAL A 192 -0.77 -13.20 -9.39
C VAL A 192 -0.30 -14.27 -8.43
N GLU A 193 -0.78 -15.50 -8.62
CA GLU A 193 -0.25 -16.65 -7.88
C GLU A 193 1.28 -16.74 -8.06
N PRO A 194 2.07 -17.01 -6.99
CA PRO A 194 3.52 -17.05 -7.09
C PRO A 194 4.05 -18.03 -8.17
N SER A 195 3.36 -19.15 -8.37
CA SER A 195 3.68 -20.16 -9.40
C SER A 195 3.48 -19.66 -10.84
N GLN A 196 2.63 -18.65 -11.03
CA GLN A 196 2.27 -18.10 -12.34
C GLN A 196 2.97 -16.77 -12.65
N LEU A 197 3.75 -16.23 -11.71
CA LEU A 197 4.35 -14.90 -11.87
C LEU A 197 5.23 -14.78 -13.12
N GLU A 198 6.14 -15.72 -13.33
CA GLU A 198 7.07 -15.67 -14.47
C GLU A 198 6.37 -15.87 -15.82
N PRO A 199 5.50 -16.90 -16.00
CA PRO A 199 4.65 -17.01 -17.18
C PRO A 199 3.82 -15.77 -17.46
N PHE A 200 3.22 -15.15 -16.42
CA PHE A 200 2.42 -13.94 -16.56
C PHE A 200 3.25 -12.75 -17.05
N VAL A 201 4.45 -12.55 -16.48
CA VAL A 201 5.38 -11.49 -16.91
C VAL A 201 5.86 -11.72 -18.34
N GLU A 202 6.15 -12.97 -18.72
CA GLU A 202 6.60 -13.30 -20.08
C GLU A 202 5.49 -13.08 -21.12
N SER A 203 4.24 -13.39 -20.77
CA SER A 203 3.09 -13.06 -21.63
C SER A 203 2.98 -11.56 -21.89
N LEU A 204 3.10 -10.72 -20.84
CA LEU A 204 3.14 -9.27 -21.01
C LEU A 204 4.33 -8.82 -21.86
N ARG A 205 5.53 -9.38 -21.62
CA ARG A 205 6.74 -9.05 -22.39
C ARG A 205 6.56 -9.36 -23.88
N SER A 206 6.01 -10.53 -24.19
CA SER A 206 5.66 -10.97 -25.55
C SER A 206 4.66 -10.02 -26.23
N ALA A 207 3.79 -9.38 -25.44
CA ALA A 207 2.85 -8.35 -25.92
C ALA A 207 3.46 -6.93 -26.02
N GLY A 208 4.78 -6.79 -25.86
CA GLY A 208 5.51 -5.53 -26.00
C GLY A 208 5.58 -4.68 -24.74
N PHE A 209 5.26 -5.24 -23.57
CA PHE A 209 5.51 -4.57 -22.30
C PHE A 209 6.98 -4.69 -21.90
N THR A 210 7.51 -3.63 -21.29
CA THR A 210 8.87 -3.58 -20.74
C THR A 210 8.82 -3.28 -19.26
N SER A 211 9.79 -3.80 -18.52
CA SER A 211 9.88 -3.56 -17.08
C SER A 211 10.22 -2.10 -16.81
N PHE A 212 9.36 -1.41 -16.06
CA PHE A 212 9.55 -0.03 -15.69
C PHE A 212 10.30 0.06 -14.36
N HIS A 213 11.55 0.53 -14.41
CA HIS A 213 12.41 0.66 -13.24
C HIS A 213 12.42 2.14 -12.82
N SER A 214 11.58 2.51 -11.86
CA SER A 214 11.65 3.86 -11.27
C SER A 214 12.55 3.85 -10.02
N PRO A 215 13.68 4.59 -10.02
CA PRO A 215 14.57 4.68 -8.86
C PRO A 215 13.89 5.25 -7.60
N ALA A 216 12.81 6.02 -7.79
CA ALA A 216 12.09 6.71 -6.72
C ALA A 216 11.15 5.81 -5.89
N TYR A 217 10.89 4.56 -6.35
CA TYR A 217 10.07 3.58 -5.64
C TYR A 217 10.89 2.45 -5.01
N CYS A 218 12.10 2.78 -4.52
CA CYS A 218 13.06 1.85 -3.93
C CYS A 218 12.65 1.28 -2.55
N ASN A 219 11.35 1.06 -2.30
CA ASN A 219 10.83 0.53 -1.04
C ASN A 219 10.62 -0.98 -1.05
N GLN A 220 10.98 -1.67 -2.14
CA GLN A 220 10.16 -2.83 -2.52
C GLN A 220 10.90 -4.03 -3.11
N LEU A 221 12.23 -4.08 -3.03
CA LEU A 221 12.99 -5.28 -3.37
C LEU A 221 14.01 -5.58 -2.28
N GLY A 222 13.81 -6.69 -1.58
CA GLY A 222 14.85 -7.26 -0.73
C GLY A 222 15.86 -8.00 -1.55
N VAL A 223 16.62 -7.35 -2.42
CA VAL A 223 17.75 -7.97 -3.08
C VAL A 223 18.59 -6.88 -3.74
N GLY A 224 19.86 -7.17 -4.01
CA GLY A 224 20.64 -6.44 -4.99
C GLY A 224 19.97 -6.46 -6.39
N PRO A 225 20.69 -6.15 -7.47
CA PRO A 225 20.13 -6.30 -8.81
C PRO A 225 19.52 -7.70 -8.98
N VAL A 226 18.19 -7.76 -9.11
CA VAL A 226 17.50 -9.00 -9.51
C VAL A 226 17.53 -9.05 -11.02
N ASN A 227 18.22 -10.05 -11.55
CA ASN A 227 18.30 -10.23 -13.00
C ASN A 227 17.03 -10.90 -13.55
N ARG A 228 16.20 -11.50 -12.69
CA ARG A 228 15.00 -12.25 -13.08
C ARG A 228 13.80 -11.96 -12.17
N PRO A 229 12.56 -11.92 -12.70
CA PRO A 229 11.32 -11.80 -11.90
C PRO A 229 11.22 -12.80 -10.75
N PHE A 230 11.68 -14.04 -10.93
CA PHE A 230 11.63 -15.06 -9.87
C PHE A 230 12.59 -14.77 -8.70
N ASP A 231 13.65 -13.98 -8.90
CA ASP A 231 14.53 -13.58 -7.80
C ASP A 231 13.82 -12.62 -6.83
N VAL A 232 12.68 -12.03 -7.23
CA VAL A 232 11.77 -11.30 -6.34
C VAL A 232 11.23 -12.26 -5.27
N ILE A 233 10.80 -13.48 -5.64
CA ILE A 233 10.21 -14.46 -4.69
C ILE A 233 11.26 -15.10 -3.75
N ARG A 234 12.57 -14.88 -3.95
CA ARG A 234 13.62 -15.47 -3.11
C ARG A 234 13.78 -14.74 -1.79
N VAL A 235 12.89 -15.06 -0.88
CA VAL A 235 12.88 -14.57 0.50
C VAL A 235 13.50 -15.59 1.45
N PRO A 236 13.97 -15.18 2.65
CA PRO A 236 14.52 -16.10 3.64
C PRO A 236 13.50 -17.13 4.13
N LEU A 237 12.21 -16.91 3.86
CA LEU A 237 11.11 -17.71 4.36
C LEU A 237 9.95 -17.79 3.39
N PRO A 238 9.32 -18.95 3.17
CA PRO A 238 8.15 -19.06 2.28
C PRO A 238 7.03 -18.05 2.58
N GLY A 239 6.82 -17.69 3.86
CA GLY A 239 5.81 -16.72 4.27
C GLY A 239 6.22 -15.24 4.16
N TRP A 240 7.44 -14.95 3.71
CA TRP A 240 7.84 -13.61 3.33
C TRP A 240 7.46 -13.38 1.88
N ILE A 241 6.96 -12.20 1.56
CA ILE A 241 6.74 -11.84 0.18
C ILE A 241 7.30 -10.45 0.01
N PRO A 242 8.06 -10.17 -1.06
CA PRO A 242 8.45 -8.82 -1.40
C PRO A 242 7.24 -7.91 -1.32
N THR A 243 7.40 -6.78 -0.65
CA THR A 243 6.42 -5.71 -0.74
C THR A 243 6.27 -5.19 -2.16
N GLY A 244 7.19 -5.55 -3.07
CA GLY A 244 7.27 -5.02 -4.41
C GLY A 244 6.26 -5.52 -5.40
N ALA A 245 5.84 -4.57 -6.23
CA ALA A 245 5.22 -4.85 -7.50
C ALA A 245 6.30 -4.94 -8.60
N ILE A 246 6.12 -5.83 -9.56
CA ILE A 246 6.79 -5.73 -10.86
C ILE A 246 5.92 -4.81 -11.70
N THR A 247 6.38 -3.59 -11.93
CA THR A 247 5.68 -2.65 -12.82
C THR A 247 6.11 -2.89 -14.26
N MET A 248 5.15 -3.23 -15.10
CA MET A 248 5.30 -3.38 -16.54
C MET A 248 4.65 -2.18 -17.23
N ASN A 249 5.32 -1.61 -18.22
CA ASN A 249 4.82 -0.49 -19.03
C ASN A 249 4.86 -0.85 -20.50
N ARG A 250 3.86 -0.43 -21.27
CA ARG A 250 3.89 -0.50 -22.73
C ARG A 250 3.95 0.90 -23.31
N GLN A 251 5.07 1.25 -23.93
CA GLN A 251 5.32 2.61 -24.44
C GLN A 251 4.23 3.12 -25.40
N SER A 252 3.63 2.23 -26.19
CA SER A 252 2.63 2.63 -27.20
C SER A 252 1.32 3.16 -26.60
N ASP A 253 0.97 2.79 -25.37
CA ASP A 253 -0.28 3.24 -24.74
C ASP A 253 -0.10 3.79 -23.31
N GLY A 254 1.13 3.77 -22.75
CA GLY A 254 1.45 4.36 -21.46
C GLY A 254 0.71 3.72 -20.29
N GLY A 255 0.25 2.48 -20.42
CA GLY A 255 -0.41 1.73 -19.36
C GLY A 255 0.59 1.06 -18.42
N LEU A 256 0.49 1.35 -17.13
CA LEU A 256 1.23 0.63 -16.09
C LEU A 256 0.41 -0.55 -15.57
N VAL A 257 1.04 -1.73 -15.53
CA VAL A 257 0.53 -2.93 -14.87
C VAL A 257 1.42 -3.22 -13.67
N ASP A 258 0.86 -3.09 -12.47
CA ASP A 258 1.53 -3.35 -11.22
C ASP A 258 1.23 -4.78 -10.76
N ILE A 259 2.19 -5.68 -10.98
CA ILE A 259 2.05 -7.11 -10.69
C ILE A 259 2.51 -7.40 -9.27
N LYS A 260 1.60 -7.91 -8.44
CA LYS A 260 1.78 -8.11 -7.01
C LYS A 260 1.80 -9.58 -6.68
N VAL A 261 2.68 -9.94 -5.77
CA VAL A 261 2.81 -11.29 -5.21
C VAL A 261 2.08 -11.43 -3.87
N GLY A 262 1.60 -10.31 -3.28
CA GLY A 262 0.85 -10.33 -2.03
C GLY A 262 -0.19 -9.21 -1.96
N PRO A 263 -1.40 -9.47 -1.42
CA PRO A 263 -2.52 -8.53 -1.44
C PRO A 263 -2.32 -7.28 -0.59
N PHE A 264 -1.54 -7.38 0.49
CA PHE A 264 -1.50 -6.33 1.52
C PHE A 264 -0.26 -5.44 1.45
N GLU A 265 0.74 -5.80 0.63
CA GLU A 265 2.01 -5.06 0.49
C GLU A 265 2.73 -4.82 1.84
N ARG A 266 2.63 -5.77 2.79
CA ARG A 266 3.18 -5.66 4.16
C ARG A 266 4.53 -6.36 4.37
N GLY A 267 5.08 -6.98 3.31
CA GLY A 267 6.36 -7.71 3.37
C GLY A 267 6.21 -9.14 3.89
N VAL A 268 4.96 -9.56 4.13
CA VAL A 268 4.61 -10.88 4.64
C VAL A 268 3.43 -11.39 3.82
N GLN A 269 3.45 -12.67 3.46
CA GLN A 269 2.36 -13.34 2.74
C GLN A 269 1.04 -13.22 3.49
N ALA A 270 -0.07 -13.16 2.77
CA ALA A 270 -1.38 -13.38 3.37
C ALA A 270 -1.46 -14.80 3.92
N ILE A 271 -1.94 -14.98 5.15
CA ILE A 271 -2.11 -16.33 5.73
C ILE A 271 -3.11 -17.14 4.90
N GLU A 272 -4.18 -16.49 4.45
CA GLU A 272 -5.24 -17.11 3.67
C GLU A 272 -5.14 -16.69 2.18
N PHE A 273 -3.94 -16.75 1.60
CA PHE A 273 -3.73 -16.36 0.20
C PHE A 273 -4.56 -17.20 -0.77
N ASP A 274 -4.48 -18.53 -0.70
CA ASP A 274 -5.18 -19.43 -1.63
C ASP A 274 -6.70 -19.26 -1.56
N ARG A 275 -7.21 -18.98 -0.37
CA ARG A 275 -8.63 -18.70 -0.14
C ARG A 275 -9.12 -17.47 -0.89
N MET A 276 -8.28 -16.44 -1.03
CA MET A 276 -8.64 -15.23 -1.77
C MET A 276 -8.94 -15.54 -3.24
N PHE A 277 -8.21 -16.49 -3.84
CA PHE A 277 -8.49 -16.98 -5.19
C PHE A 277 -9.72 -17.89 -5.23
N ALA A 278 -9.87 -18.77 -4.23
CA ALA A 278 -11.03 -19.66 -4.14
C ALA A 278 -12.36 -18.91 -3.96
N GLU A 279 -12.35 -17.76 -3.28
CA GLU A 279 -13.51 -16.89 -3.03
C GLU A 279 -13.56 -15.69 -3.97
N ALA A 280 -12.76 -15.70 -5.05
CA ALA A 280 -12.72 -14.60 -6.01
C ALA A 280 -14.08 -14.43 -6.72
N GLU A 281 -14.40 -13.17 -7.02
CA GLU A 281 -15.63 -12.79 -7.68
C GLU A 281 -15.37 -12.41 -9.13
N LYS A 282 -16.30 -12.80 -10.00
CA LYS A 282 -16.24 -12.46 -11.42
C LYS A 282 -16.69 -11.02 -11.63
N ALA A 283 -15.98 -10.31 -12.49
CA ALA A 283 -16.35 -9.02 -13.03
C ALA A 283 -16.08 -9.00 -14.55
N ALA A 284 -16.55 -7.96 -15.22
CA ALA A 284 -16.36 -7.82 -16.67
C ALA A 284 -15.83 -6.44 -17.04
N CYS A 285 -14.95 -6.40 -18.04
CA CYS A 285 -14.46 -5.18 -18.68
C CYS A 285 -14.70 -5.31 -20.19
N LEU A 286 -15.60 -4.47 -20.73
CA LEU A 286 -15.93 -4.47 -22.16
C LEU A 286 -16.24 -5.88 -22.72
N GLY A 287 -17.00 -6.67 -21.94
CA GLY A 287 -17.37 -8.05 -22.29
C GLY A 287 -16.36 -9.12 -21.88
N THR A 288 -15.12 -8.76 -21.53
CA THR A 288 -14.09 -9.70 -21.07
C THR A 288 -14.23 -9.97 -19.58
N SER A 289 -14.51 -11.21 -19.20
CA SER A 289 -14.60 -11.64 -17.80
C SER A 289 -13.20 -11.73 -17.17
N TYR A 290 -13.10 -11.37 -15.89
CA TYR A 290 -11.90 -11.52 -15.09
C TYR A 290 -12.26 -11.78 -13.61
N LEU A 291 -11.28 -12.16 -12.79
CA LEU A 291 -11.44 -12.33 -11.35
C LEU A 291 -10.94 -11.12 -10.57
N GLY A 292 -11.69 -10.75 -9.54
CA GLY A 292 -11.24 -9.84 -8.48
C GLY A 292 -11.51 -10.43 -7.10
N PRO A 293 -11.02 -9.79 -6.03
CA PRO A 293 -11.21 -10.27 -4.67
C PRO A 293 -12.68 -10.22 -4.27
N SER A 294 -13.07 -11.07 -3.32
CA SER A 294 -14.37 -10.94 -2.64
C SER A 294 -14.54 -9.55 -2.03
N ARG A 295 -15.78 -9.06 -1.86
CA ARG A 295 -16.02 -7.75 -1.21
C ARG A 295 -15.32 -7.63 0.17
N PRO A 296 -15.40 -8.63 1.07
CA PRO A 296 -14.63 -8.62 2.32
C PRO A 296 -13.12 -8.54 2.10
N ASP A 297 -12.55 -9.34 1.20
CA ASP A 297 -11.10 -9.33 0.90
C ASP A 297 -10.65 -7.99 0.33
N HIS A 298 -11.46 -7.40 -0.54
CA HIS A 298 -11.16 -6.10 -1.11
C HIS A 298 -11.16 -5.01 -0.04
N LEU A 299 -12.10 -5.05 0.91
CA LEU A 299 -12.09 -4.13 2.04
C LEU A 299 -10.83 -4.29 2.89
N VAL A 300 -10.36 -5.51 3.13
CA VAL A 300 -9.10 -5.79 3.82
C VAL A 300 -7.90 -5.19 3.07
N ILE A 301 -7.86 -5.33 1.73
CA ILE A 301 -6.83 -4.70 0.88
C ILE A 301 -6.88 -3.18 1.02
N MET A 302 -8.08 -2.58 0.98
CA MET A 302 -8.22 -1.13 1.03
C MET A 302 -7.84 -0.53 2.39
N VAL A 303 -8.19 -1.17 3.52
CA VAL A 303 -7.75 -0.69 4.85
C VAL A 303 -6.24 -0.81 5.03
N CYS A 304 -5.60 -1.86 4.48
CA CYS A 304 -4.14 -1.97 4.44
C CYS A 304 -3.52 -0.86 3.61
N ASN A 305 -4.07 -0.59 2.42
CA ASN A 305 -3.62 0.49 1.55
C ASN A 305 -3.81 1.87 2.20
N PHE A 306 -4.90 2.08 2.94
CA PHE A 306 -5.15 3.34 3.64
C PHE A 306 -4.13 3.55 4.77
N ALA A 307 -3.87 2.51 5.57
CA ALA A 307 -2.86 2.53 6.62
C ALA A 307 -1.45 2.78 6.04
N LYS A 308 -1.09 2.12 4.93
CA LYS A 308 0.16 2.38 4.19
C LYS A 308 0.29 3.85 3.81
N ASN A 309 -0.81 4.47 3.38
CA ASN A 309 -0.88 5.90 3.04
C ASN A 309 -1.17 6.80 4.25
N ARG A 310 -0.89 6.33 5.47
CA ARG A 310 -0.99 7.08 6.73
C ARG A 310 -2.38 7.64 7.01
N PHE A 311 -3.43 6.98 6.50
CA PHE A 311 -4.82 7.38 6.66
C PHE A 311 -5.15 8.78 6.09
N LYS A 312 -4.42 9.23 5.05
CA LYS A 312 -4.57 10.59 4.49
C LYS A 312 -5.37 10.69 3.19
N THR A 313 -5.42 9.62 2.39
CA THR A 313 -5.97 9.66 1.04
C THR A 313 -7.49 9.56 1.02
N TRP A 314 -8.18 10.62 0.59
CA TRP A 314 -9.64 10.63 0.49
C TRP A 314 -10.18 9.63 -0.51
N ARG A 315 -9.49 9.42 -1.63
CA ARG A 315 -9.88 8.41 -2.62
C ARG A 315 -9.97 7.01 -2.01
N THR A 316 -8.99 6.64 -1.18
CA THR A 316 -9.00 5.35 -0.48
C THR A 316 -10.07 5.30 0.61
N LEU A 317 -10.32 6.42 1.30
CA LEU A 317 -11.40 6.50 2.27
C LEU A 317 -12.78 6.32 1.62
N LEU A 318 -12.98 6.88 0.42
CA LEU A 318 -14.17 6.66 -0.38
C LEU A 318 -14.29 5.21 -0.85
N ASP A 319 -13.20 4.58 -1.30
CA ASP A 319 -13.20 3.15 -1.64
C ASP A 319 -13.68 2.28 -0.46
N ILE A 320 -13.20 2.57 0.76
CA ILE A 320 -13.63 1.92 2.01
C ILE A 320 -15.12 2.16 2.28
N HIS A 321 -15.60 3.38 2.09
CA HIS A 321 -17.01 3.71 2.22
C HIS A 321 -17.88 2.89 1.24
N MET A 322 -17.54 2.89 -0.06
CA MET A 322 -18.31 2.17 -1.09
C MET A 322 -18.33 0.66 -0.85
N LEU A 323 -17.20 0.06 -0.49
CA LEU A 323 -17.14 -1.36 -0.11
C LEU A 323 -17.98 -1.65 1.13
N THR A 324 -17.94 -0.77 2.13
CA THR A 324 -18.77 -0.92 3.34
C THR A 324 -20.26 -0.90 3.01
N MET A 325 -20.69 0.01 2.13
CA MET A 325 -22.07 0.06 1.65
C MET A 325 -22.47 -1.24 0.96
N SER A 326 -21.58 -1.83 0.16
CA SER A 326 -21.80 -3.13 -0.49
C SER A 326 -21.87 -4.29 0.53
N LEU A 327 -21.01 -4.31 1.55
CA LEU A 327 -21.04 -5.33 2.61
C LEU A 327 -22.36 -5.30 3.40
N ASN A 328 -22.91 -4.12 3.65
CA ASN A 328 -24.20 -3.98 4.35
C ASN A 328 -25.37 -4.61 3.60
N GLN A 329 -25.25 -4.86 2.30
CA GLN A 329 -26.27 -5.50 1.48
C GLN A 329 -26.17 -7.03 1.48
N THR A 330 -25.08 -7.60 2.01
CA THR A 330 -24.81 -9.04 1.94
C THR A 330 -24.72 -9.65 3.34
N PRO A 331 -25.70 -10.48 3.76
CA PRO A 331 -25.67 -11.14 5.06
C PRO A 331 -24.40 -11.98 5.25
N GLY A 332 -23.76 -11.89 6.43
CA GLY A 332 -22.55 -12.66 6.75
C GLY A 332 -21.23 -12.01 6.32
N SER A 333 -21.25 -11.00 5.43
CA SER A 333 -20.02 -10.40 4.91
C SER A 333 -19.19 -9.67 5.96
N TRP A 334 -19.83 -9.10 6.99
CA TRP A 334 -19.12 -8.48 8.11
C TRP A 334 -18.41 -9.48 9.01
N GLN A 335 -19.06 -10.60 9.33
CA GLN A 335 -18.46 -11.69 10.08
C GLN A 335 -17.25 -12.24 9.33
N ARG A 336 -17.40 -12.36 8.00
CA ARG A 336 -16.31 -12.78 7.12
C ARG A 336 -15.14 -11.79 7.15
N PHE A 337 -15.42 -10.51 6.97
CA PHE A 337 -14.42 -9.43 7.04
C PHE A 337 -13.67 -9.44 8.38
N VAL A 338 -14.38 -9.52 9.51
CA VAL A 338 -13.75 -9.55 10.84
C VAL A 338 -12.88 -10.79 11.01
N ALA A 339 -13.31 -11.96 10.55
CA ALA A 339 -12.51 -13.17 10.59
C ALA A 339 -11.21 -13.00 9.80
N ILE A 340 -11.26 -12.47 8.57
CA ILE A 340 -10.07 -12.20 7.76
C ILE A 340 -9.16 -11.19 8.46
N CYS A 341 -9.71 -10.10 9.03
CA CYS A 341 -8.91 -9.11 9.75
C CYS A 341 -8.19 -9.67 10.98
N LYS A 342 -8.78 -10.64 11.67
CA LYS A 342 -8.18 -11.33 12.82
C LYS A 342 -7.09 -12.28 12.34
N THR A 343 -7.40 -13.14 11.36
CA THR A 343 -6.44 -14.09 10.77
C THR A 343 -5.22 -13.37 10.21
N GLU A 344 -5.44 -12.33 9.41
CA GLU A 344 -4.37 -11.56 8.76
C GLU A 344 -3.67 -10.56 9.69
N SER A 345 -4.10 -10.46 10.95
CA SER A 345 -3.57 -9.51 11.93
C SER A 345 -3.61 -8.05 11.45
N VAL A 346 -4.73 -7.63 10.85
CA VAL A 346 -4.96 -6.25 10.38
C VAL A 346 -6.11 -5.55 11.11
N SER A 347 -6.58 -6.12 12.22
CA SER A 347 -7.76 -5.62 12.95
C SER A 347 -7.64 -4.15 13.36
N VAL A 348 -6.46 -3.70 13.79
CA VAL A 348 -6.24 -2.29 14.17
C VAL A 348 -6.32 -1.35 12.96
N ALA A 349 -5.67 -1.71 11.85
CA ALA A 349 -5.73 -0.92 10.62
C ALA A 349 -7.18 -0.82 10.11
N ALA A 350 -7.92 -1.94 10.16
CA ALA A 350 -9.34 -1.98 9.84
C ALA A 350 -10.17 -1.09 10.76
N TRP A 351 -9.99 -1.21 12.09
CA TRP A 351 -10.71 -0.40 13.07
C TRP A 351 -10.49 1.10 12.88
N VAL A 352 -9.25 1.55 12.75
CA VAL A 352 -8.93 2.97 12.52
C VAL A 352 -9.55 3.46 11.21
N SER A 353 -9.38 2.69 10.12
CA SER A 353 -9.92 3.04 8.80
C SER A 353 -11.44 3.19 8.83
N LEU A 354 -12.14 2.24 9.45
CA LEU A 354 -13.59 2.25 9.58
C LEU A 354 -14.06 3.40 10.48
N ARG A 355 -13.37 3.70 11.57
CA ARG A 355 -13.70 4.85 12.43
C ARG A 355 -13.56 6.18 11.70
N ILE A 356 -12.51 6.36 10.89
CA ILE A 356 -12.33 7.55 10.06
C ILE A 356 -13.43 7.65 9.00
N ALA A 357 -13.83 6.53 8.40
CA ALA A 357 -14.91 6.49 7.42
C ALA A 357 -16.26 6.84 8.08
N ALA A 358 -16.54 6.31 9.28
CA ALA A 358 -17.72 6.67 10.07
C ALA A 358 -17.74 8.17 10.40
N ASP A 359 -16.61 8.72 10.88
CA ASP A 359 -16.49 10.13 11.25
C ASP A 359 -16.65 11.07 10.04
N ARG A 360 -15.92 10.83 8.95
CA ARG A 360 -15.83 11.77 7.82
C ARG A 360 -16.90 11.56 6.75
N LEU A 361 -17.28 10.31 6.49
CA LEU A 361 -18.20 9.94 5.41
C LEU A 361 -19.52 9.38 5.93
N HIS A 362 -19.77 9.43 7.25
CA HIS A 362 -20.97 8.84 7.88
C HIS A 362 -21.19 7.38 7.46
N THR A 363 -20.11 6.65 7.20
CA THR A 363 -20.19 5.27 6.74
C THR A 363 -20.91 4.41 7.78
N PRO A 364 -22.02 3.75 7.44
CA PRO A 364 -22.77 2.93 8.38
C PRO A 364 -22.01 1.63 8.65
N ILE A 365 -21.41 1.52 9.84
CA ILE A 365 -20.63 0.37 10.27
C ILE A 365 -21.31 -0.22 11.52
N PRO A 366 -21.57 -1.54 11.57
CA PRO A 366 -22.15 -2.14 12.77
C PRO A 366 -21.25 -1.99 13.99
N ASP A 367 -21.82 -1.59 15.14
CA ASP A 367 -21.08 -1.44 16.39
C ASP A 367 -20.41 -2.73 16.86
N SER A 368 -20.99 -3.90 16.53
CA SER A 368 -20.37 -5.20 16.79
C SER A 368 -19.03 -5.34 16.07
N VAL A 369 -18.94 -4.90 14.81
CA VAL A 369 -17.71 -4.95 14.01
C VAL A 369 -16.63 -4.06 14.62
N LEU A 370 -16.97 -2.81 14.97
CA LEU A 370 -16.01 -1.90 15.60
C LEU A 370 -15.53 -2.42 16.97
N ARG A 371 -16.42 -2.99 17.78
CA ARG A 371 -16.03 -3.61 19.06
C ARG A 371 -15.13 -4.82 18.88
N GLU A 372 -15.40 -5.67 17.89
CA GLU A 372 -14.61 -6.87 17.64
C GLU A 372 -13.21 -6.59 17.07
N LEU A 373 -13.06 -5.50 16.31
CA LEU A 373 -11.79 -5.07 15.73
C LEU A 373 -11.00 -4.10 16.61
N ALA A 374 -11.62 -3.59 17.67
CA ALA A 374 -11.01 -2.62 18.57
C ALA A 374 -9.66 -3.13 19.10
N PRO A 375 -8.64 -2.26 19.17
CA PRO A 375 -7.38 -2.63 19.79
C PRO A 375 -7.61 -3.02 21.26
N ARG A 376 -7.00 -4.12 21.70
CA ARG A 376 -6.84 -4.38 23.14
C ARG A 376 -5.84 -3.35 23.69
N GLU A 377 -6.06 -2.84 24.89
CA GLU A 377 -5.54 -1.56 25.46
C GLU A 377 -4.02 -1.28 25.35
N SER A 378 -3.19 -2.19 24.85
CA SER A 378 -1.72 -2.06 24.76
C SER A 378 -1.13 -2.00 23.33
N VAL A 379 -1.95 -1.91 22.27
CA VAL A 379 -1.48 -2.08 20.88
C VAL A 379 -0.94 -0.78 20.23
N PHE A 380 -0.90 0.32 20.97
CA PHE A 380 -0.36 1.63 20.54
C PHE A 380 1.05 1.58 19.94
N THR A 381 1.82 0.52 20.22
CA THR A 381 3.16 0.25 19.66
C THR A 381 3.18 -0.29 18.23
N THR A 382 2.05 -0.70 17.64
CA THR A 382 2.03 -1.51 16.40
C THR A 382 1.81 -0.69 15.12
N LEU A 383 1.37 0.57 15.21
CA LEU A 383 1.21 1.43 14.03
C LEU A 383 2.52 2.08 13.56
N PHE A 384 3.56 2.05 14.38
CA PHE A 384 4.92 2.49 14.03
C PHE A 384 5.55 1.68 12.89
N SER A 385 4.99 0.50 12.61
CA SER A 385 5.53 -0.50 11.69
C SER A 385 5.37 -0.18 10.20
N PHE A 386 4.74 0.93 9.82
CA PHE A 386 4.49 1.23 8.39
C PHE A 386 5.23 2.45 7.86
N THR A 387 6.01 3.10 8.70
CA THR A 387 6.70 4.33 8.34
C THR A 387 8.20 4.15 8.47
N ILE A 388 8.78 3.44 7.52
CA ILE A 388 10.19 3.64 7.18
C ILE A 388 10.24 4.59 5.99
N GLU A 389 11.10 5.59 6.10
CA GLU A 389 11.25 6.66 5.13
C GLU A 389 11.71 6.10 3.77
N PRO A 390 11.06 6.49 2.65
CA PRO A 390 11.45 6.06 1.30
C PRO A 390 12.88 6.47 0.91
N ALA A 391 13.43 7.50 1.57
CA ALA A 391 14.79 7.99 1.33
C ALA A 391 15.87 6.98 1.76
N PHE A 392 15.54 5.99 2.59
CA PHE A 392 16.42 4.88 2.86
C PHE A 392 16.02 3.65 2.03
N VAL A 393 16.89 3.30 1.08
CA VAL A 393 16.86 2.01 0.38
C VAL A 393 17.29 0.93 1.37
N TRP A 394 16.36 0.51 2.22
CA TRP A 394 16.56 -0.69 3.03
C TRP A 394 16.30 -1.90 2.16
N ASN A 395 17.27 -2.81 2.13
CA ASN A 395 17.01 -4.18 1.75
C ASN A 395 15.84 -4.70 2.63
N SER A 396 14.78 -5.27 2.04
CA SER A 396 13.66 -5.80 2.83
C SER A 396 14.11 -6.90 3.80
N THR A 397 15.28 -7.52 3.57
CA THR A 397 15.94 -8.47 4.47
C THR A 397 16.93 -7.82 5.46
N SER A 398 16.95 -6.49 5.61
CA SER A 398 17.70 -5.82 6.67
C SER A 398 17.00 -5.97 8.02
N LEU A 399 17.76 -6.00 9.13
CA LEU A 399 17.18 -6.18 10.46
C LEU A 399 16.12 -5.13 10.82
N PRO A 400 16.29 -3.83 10.48
CA PRO A 400 15.24 -2.85 10.72
C PRO A 400 13.96 -3.16 9.94
N MET A 401 14.05 -3.57 8.67
CA MET A 401 12.88 -3.98 7.88
C MET A 401 12.26 -5.28 8.38
N MET A 402 13.06 -6.23 8.84
CA MET A 402 12.59 -7.47 9.45
C MET A 402 11.87 -7.23 10.76
N LEU A 403 12.44 -6.41 11.65
CA LEU A 403 11.80 -5.97 12.88
C LEU A 403 10.52 -5.19 12.57
N LEU A 404 10.54 -4.35 11.54
CA LEU A 404 9.37 -3.61 11.08
C LEU A 404 8.27 -4.56 10.59
N ASN A 405 8.54 -5.42 9.62
CA ASN A 405 7.58 -6.39 9.08
C ASN A 405 7.08 -7.37 10.15
N ALA A 406 7.96 -7.83 11.05
CA ALA A 406 7.58 -8.68 12.17
C ALA A 406 6.69 -7.90 13.15
N SER A 407 6.97 -6.62 13.40
CA SER A 407 6.14 -5.78 14.26
C SER A 407 4.74 -5.56 13.71
N VAL A 408 4.55 -5.56 12.38
CA VAL A 408 3.22 -5.52 11.73
C VAL A 408 2.34 -6.73 12.11
N SER A 409 2.95 -7.88 12.43
CA SER A 409 2.19 -9.06 12.81
C SER A 409 1.74 -9.00 14.28
N ALA A 410 0.44 -9.11 14.52
CA ALA A 410 -0.12 -9.28 15.86
C ALA A 410 0.07 -10.72 16.39
N ASP A 411 0.29 -11.70 15.50
CA ASP A 411 0.59 -13.08 15.87
C ASP A 411 2.02 -13.18 16.43
N ARG A 412 2.12 -13.44 17.74
CA ARG A 412 3.39 -13.55 18.47
C ARG A 412 4.25 -14.71 17.97
N LYS A 413 3.65 -15.85 17.63
CA LYS A 413 4.38 -17.02 17.13
C LYS A 413 4.95 -16.70 15.76
N ARG A 414 4.11 -16.19 14.85
CA ARG A 414 4.55 -15.75 13.53
C ARG A 414 5.65 -14.69 13.64
N LYS A 415 5.48 -13.68 14.49
CA LYS A 415 6.51 -12.66 14.76
C LYS A 415 7.85 -13.27 15.18
N PHE A 416 7.83 -14.19 16.15
CA PHE A 416 9.05 -14.85 16.62
C PHE A 416 9.68 -15.75 15.56
N ASP A 417 8.86 -16.49 14.80
CA ASP A 417 9.33 -17.31 13.69
C ASP A 417 9.97 -16.46 12.60
N LEU A 418 9.35 -15.32 12.24
CA LEU A 418 9.90 -14.38 11.27
C LEU A 418 11.25 -13.83 11.76
N LEU A 419 11.34 -13.39 13.02
CA LEU A 419 12.59 -12.84 13.58
C LEU A 419 13.69 -13.88 13.74
N SER A 420 13.37 -15.07 14.23
CA SER A 420 14.36 -16.12 14.46
C SER A 420 15.00 -16.58 13.16
N ARG A 421 14.18 -16.82 12.12
CA ARG A 421 14.64 -17.20 10.78
C ARG A 421 15.24 -16.04 9.99
N SER A 422 14.93 -14.81 10.37
CA SER A 422 15.63 -13.62 9.88
C SER A 422 17.07 -13.57 10.39
N ILE A 423 17.28 -13.87 11.68
CA ILE A 423 18.61 -13.92 12.28
C ILE A 423 19.35 -15.18 11.82
N LEU A 424 18.68 -16.32 11.74
CA LEU A 424 19.25 -17.62 11.36
C LEU A 424 18.56 -18.15 10.10
N PRO A 425 18.82 -17.57 8.92
CA PRO A 425 18.19 -18.01 7.68
C PRO A 425 18.70 -19.38 7.23
N SER A 426 17.93 -20.04 6.36
CA SER A 426 18.31 -21.35 5.81
C SER A 426 19.57 -21.27 4.94
N ALA A 427 20.28 -22.39 4.82
CA ALA A 427 21.42 -22.51 3.92
C ALA A 427 21.03 -22.23 2.46
N GLU A 428 19.83 -22.65 2.04
CA GLU A 428 19.30 -22.38 0.71
C GLU A 428 19.18 -20.87 0.43
N PHE A 429 18.61 -20.11 1.36
CA PHE A 429 18.51 -18.66 1.25
C PHE A 429 19.89 -18.02 1.19
N LEU A 430 20.77 -18.36 2.14
CA LEU A 430 22.12 -17.83 2.18
C LEU A 430 22.90 -18.13 0.89
N SER A 431 22.74 -19.33 0.32
CA SER A 431 23.36 -19.71 -0.95
C SER A 431 22.84 -18.87 -2.09
N ALA A 432 21.52 -18.72 -2.18
CA ALA A 432 20.88 -17.99 -3.25
C ALA A 432 21.24 -16.51 -3.20
N TYR A 433 21.28 -15.94 -1.99
CA TYR A 433 21.48 -14.52 -1.76
C TYR A 433 22.95 -14.10 -1.85
N TYR A 434 23.86 -14.89 -1.27
CA TYR A 434 25.28 -14.54 -1.18
C TYR A 434 26.19 -15.34 -2.11
N GLY A 435 25.77 -16.53 -2.56
CA GLY A 435 26.55 -17.38 -3.45
C GLY A 435 26.45 -17.02 -4.94
N LYS A 436 25.29 -16.51 -5.40
CA LYS A 436 25.06 -16.18 -6.83
C LYS A 436 25.98 -15.08 -7.39
N GLY A 437 26.57 -14.23 -6.54
CA GLY A 437 27.54 -13.22 -6.97
C GLY A 437 28.89 -13.78 -7.41
N GLN A 438 29.18 -15.06 -7.15
CA GLN A 438 30.47 -15.68 -7.47
C GLN A 438 30.46 -16.51 -8.76
N SER A 439 29.29 -16.93 -9.24
CA SER A 439 29.13 -17.70 -10.49
C SER A 439 28.96 -16.78 -11.70
N GLY A 440 29.88 -15.84 -11.89
CA GLY A 440 29.95 -14.96 -13.07
C GLY A 440 30.38 -15.68 -14.37
N SER A 441 30.43 -17.02 -14.36
CA SER A 441 30.72 -17.85 -15.53
C SER A 441 29.41 -18.35 -16.13
N SER A 442 28.96 -17.71 -17.22
CA SER A 442 28.08 -18.25 -18.27
C SER A 442 27.30 -19.52 -17.88
N VAL A 443 26.30 -19.39 -17.01
CA VAL A 443 25.38 -20.49 -16.75
C VAL A 443 24.40 -20.51 -17.93
N SER A 444 24.61 -21.46 -18.84
CA SER A 444 23.60 -21.85 -19.82
C SER A 444 22.31 -22.20 -19.09
N ASP A 445 21.16 -21.77 -19.63
CA ASP A 445 19.82 -21.80 -19.01
C ASP A 445 19.21 -23.20 -18.77
N ASP A 446 20.01 -24.21 -18.49
CA ASP A 446 19.51 -25.55 -18.15
C ASP A 446 18.93 -25.57 -16.73
N ALA A 447 17.63 -25.27 -16.66
CA ALA A 447 16.78 -25.34 -15.47
C ALA A 447 16.84 -26.72 -14.78
N ALA A 448 17.27 -27.77 -15.48
CA ALA A 448 17.45 -29.12 -14.93
C ALA A 448 18.55 -29.23 -13.86
N SER A 449 19.53 -28.30 -13.83
CA SER A 449 20.65 -28.35 -12.85
C SER A 449 20.30 -27.82 -11.45
N LEU A 450 19.10 -27.26 -11.26
CA LEU A 450 18.67 -26.71 -9.96
C LEU A 450 18.37 -27.79 -8.91
N ASN A 451 18.09 -29.02 -9.33
CA ASN A 451 17.68 -30.11 -8.44
C ASN A 451 18.85 -30.97 -7.91
N SER A 452 20.08 -30.80 -8.42
CA SER A 452 21.26 -31.56 -7.99
C SER A 452 22.21 -30.72 -7.13
N ARG A 453 21.69 -29.88 -6.23
CA ARG A 453 22.54 -29.07 -5.36
C ARG A 453 23.11 -29.93 -4.24
N ASP A 454 24.42 -30.14 -4.30
CA ASP A 454 25.18 -30.61 -3.15
C ASP A 454 24.85 -29.75 -1.92
N PRO A 455 24.66 -30.36 -0.75
CA PRO A 455 24.40 -29.62 0.47
C PRO A 455 25.53 -28.62 0.72
N MET A 456 25.17 -27.38 1.05
CA MET A 456 26.14 -26.34 1.38
C MET A 456 27.07 -26.82 2.50
N ARG A 457 28.38 -26.70 2.29
CA ARG A 457 29.36 -27.05 3.32
C ARG A 457 29.16 -26.13 4.53
N LEU A 458 29.31 -26.68 5.74
CA LEU A 458 29.13 -25.92 6.98
C LEU A 458 29.97 -24.62 7.03
N ILE A 459 31.19 -24.66 6.48
CA ILE A 459 32.07 -23.48 6.44
C ILE A 459 31.51 -22.36 5.56
N ASP A 460 30.88 -22.70 4.43
CA ASP A 460 30.25 -21.72 3.54
C ASP A 460 28.98 -21.16 4.17
N TYR A 461 28.21 -21.99 4.87
CA TYR A 461 27.05 -21.56 5.64
C TYR A 461 27.44 -20.54 6.71
N LEU A 462 28.45 -20.85 7.54
CA LEU A 462 28.93 -19.95 8.58
C LEU A 462 29.47 -18.64 7.99
N ARG A 463 30.19 -18.70 6.87
CA ARG A 463 30.68 -17.51 6.15
C ARG A 463 29.52 -16.62 5.69
N TYR A 464 28.50 -17.20 5.05
CA TYR A 464 27.34 -16.44 4.59
C TYR A 464 26.48 -15.93 5.73
N LEU A 465 26.34 -16.69 6.82
CA LEU A 465 25.61 -16.25 8.01
C LEU A 465 26.28 -15.05 8.67
N LEU A 466 27.61 -15.07 8.80
CA LEU A 466 28.38 -13.92 9.31
C LEU A 466 28.19 -12.69 8.42
N MET A 467 28.24 -12.87 7.09
CA MET A 467 27.97 -11.79 6.15
C MET A 467 26.53 -11.28 6.25
N HIS A 468 25.57 -12.18 6.49
CA HIS A 468 24.18 -11.83 6.74
C HIS A 468 24.02 -10.98 7.99
N TRP A 469 24.56 -11.41 9.12
CA TRP A 469 24.56 -10.63 10.35
C TRP A 469 25.24 -9.28 10.19
N TYR A 470 26.32 -9.22 9.43
CA TYR A 470 26.99 -7.96 9.11
C TYR A 470 26.07 -6.99 8.34
N VAL A 471 25.33 -7.50 7.34
CA VAL A 471 24.31 -6.74 6.59
C VAL A 471 23.11 -6.36 7.47
N LEU A 472 22.72 -7.23 8.41
CA LEU A 472 21.63 -6.98 9.36
C LEU A 472 21.99 -5.85 10.35
N LEU A 473 23.21 -5.84 10.87
CA LEU A 473 23.64 -4.96 11.96
C LEU A 473 24.11 -3.58 11.47
N LEU A 474 24.51 -3.45 10.21
CA LEU A 474 24.97 -2.17 9.66
C LEU A 474 23.84 -1.42 8.95
N PRO A 475 23.80 -0.08 9.03
CA PRO A 475 22.91 0.72 8.21
C PRO A 475 23.14 0.39 6.73
N ALA A 476 22.09 -0.05 6.02
CA ALA A 476 22.19 -0.61 4.66
C ALA A 476 22.94 0.30 3.66
N GLY A 477 22.89 1.61 3.87
CA GLY A 477 23.61 2.60 3.07
C GLY A 477 25.14 2.54 3.18
N PHE A 478 25.69 2.07 4.31
CA PHE A 478 27.14 1.96 4.52
C PHE A 478 27.69 0.76 3.76
N VAL A 479 27.18 -0.45 4.03
CA VAL A 479 27.71 -1.70 3.43
C VAL A 479 27.71 -1.64 1.91
N ARG A 480 26.64 -1.17 1.27
CA ARG A 480 26.56 -1.17 -0.20
C ARG A 480 27.47 -0.13 -0.86
N ARG A 481 27.63 1.07 -0.28
CA ARG A 481 28.43 2.15 -0.87
C ARG A 481 29.93 2.02 -0.61
N THR A 482 30.35 1.41 0.51
CA THR A 482 31.79 1.29 0.84
C THR A 482 32.37 -0.10 0.61
N LEU A 483 31.64 -1.16 0.96
CA LEU A 483 32.16 -2.54 0.89
C LEU A 483 31.53 -3.36 -0.23
N GLY A 484 30.31 -3.02 -0.63
CA GLY A 484 29.53 -3.78 -1.58
C GLY A 484 30.12 -3.80 -2.97
N GLN A 485 30.76 -2.72 -3.41
CA GLN A 485 31.49 -2.69 -4.68
C GLN A 485 32.73 -3.61 -4.68
N GLN A 486 33.32 -3.88 -3.51
CA GLN A 486 34.46 -4.79 -3.37
C GLN A 486 34.03 -6.26 -3.27
N TRP A 487 32.86 -6.55 -2.71
CA TRP A 487 32.34 -7.91 -2.54
C TRP A 487 31.41 -8.38 -3.67
N TRP A 488 30.70 -7.45 -4.30
CA TRP A 488 29.86 -7.66 -5.47
C TRP A 488 30.47 -6.90 -6.64
N SER A 489 31.42 -7.52 -7.32
CA SER A 489 32.00 -7.03 -8.57
C SER A 489 30.92 -6.97 -9.64
N THR A 490 30.12 -5.89 -9.65
CA THR A 490 29.28 -5.56 -10.79
C THR A 490 30.21 -4.98 -11.85
N LYS A 491 30.84 -5.83 -12.67
CA LYS A 491 31.28 -5.35 -13.97
C LYS A 491 30.02 -4.89 -14.70
N PRO A 492 29.93 -3.62 -15.15
CA PRO A 492 28.79 -3.18 -15.94
C PRO A 492 28.83 -3.97 -17.24
N GLY A 493 27.92 -4.93 -17.35
CA GLY A 493 27.65 -5.69 -18.55
C GLY A 493 26.16 -5.62 -18.84
N PHE A 494 25.66 -4.41 -19.07
CA PHE A 494 24.36 -4.11 -19.65
C PHE A 494 24.48 -2.83 -20.46
#